data_AF-A0A171DL37-F1
#
_entry.id   AF-A0A171DL37-F1
#
_cell.length_a   1.000
_cell.length_b   1.000
_cell.length_c   1.000
_cell.angle_alpha   90.00
_cell.angle_beta   90.00
_cell.angle_gamma   90.00
#
_symmetry.space_group_name_H-M   'P 1'
#
loop_
_entity.id
_entity.type
_entity.pdbx_description
1 polymer ?
#
loop_
_entity_poly.entity_id
_entity_poly.type
_entity_poly.pdbx_seq_one_letter_code
_entity_poly.pdbx_strand_id
1 'polypeptide(L)'
;MTGKERREQLIQVSRTLFAEKGFDGTSVEEIAASAHVSKPVVYEHFGGKEGVYAVVVDREMQKLLGMVTEALSASHALVKLERAALALLAYVEENSEGFRILVRDSHAASGTGTFASLINDIASQVEDVMVAEFAGRGYDPKLAPMYAQMLVGMVALTGQWWLDVRRPSREEVAAHLVNLSWNGLTGLDPRPRLTATSREAERRRPVAPRPTDKELREREKARERELKELERIREREQREAEKLAREQEKARQRELREREKARERELKEQERLLREQEKARERELRELEKIRLREARAAEREAARLAKAAGREAEQEASRSRE
;
A
#
# COMPACT_ATOMS: atom_id res chain seq x y z
N MET A 1 10.61 5.75 -19.75
CA MET A 1 9.29 5.33 -19.26
C MET A 1 8.21 5.93 -20.11
N THR A 2 7.33 5.13 -20.67
CA THR A 2 6.12 5.57 -21.35
C THR A 2 5.10 6.09 -20.33
N GLY A 3 4.11 6.89 -20.78
CA GLY A 3 3.03 7.36 -19.89
C GLY A 3 2.22 6.20 -19.27
N LYS A 4 2.13 5.06 -19.96
CA LYS A 4 1.48 3.84 -19.45
C LYS A 4 2.30 3.18 -18.33
N GLU A 5 3.61 3.04 -18.51
CA GLU A 5 4.50 2.53 -17.46
C GLU A 5 4.48 3.45 -16.24
N ARG A 6 4.35 4.77 -16.44
CA ARG A 6 4.23 5.73 -15.36
C ARG A 6 2.95 5.59 -14.57
N ARG A 7 1.83 5.47 -15.27
CA ARG A 7 0.52 5.24 -14.65
C ARG A 7 0.54 3.95 -13.83
N GLU A 8 1.16 2.89 -14.34
CA GLU A 8 1.26 1.61 -13.64
C GLU A 8 2.14 1.71 -12.38
N GLN A 9 3.28 2.39 -12.46
CA GLN A 9 4.14 2.64 -11.30
C GLN A 9 3.38 3.39 -10.20
N LEU A 10 2.61 4.43 -10.56
CA LEU A 10 1.83 5.21 -9.62
C LEU A 10 0.75 4.37 -8.93
N ILE A 11 0.07 3.48 -9.67
CA ILE A 11 -0.91 2.55 -9.10
C ILE A 11 -0.24 1.62 -8.10
N GLN A 12 0.91 1.04 -8.48
CA GLN A 12 1.64 0.10 -7.64
C GLN A 12 2.15 0.75 -6.34
N VAL A 13 2.74 1.94 -6.42
CA VAL A 13 3.18 2.71 -5.24
C VAL A 13 2.01 3.10 -4.35
N SER A 14 0.91 3.56 -4.96
CA SER A 14 -0.28 3.96 -4.21
C SER A 14 -0.91 2.76 -3.50
N ARG A 15 -0.93 1.58 -4.13
CA ARG A 15 -1.43 0.34 -3.51
C ARG A 15 -0.69 0.03 -2.21
N THR A 16 0.64 0.04 -2.22
CA THR A 16 1.44 -0.22 -1.01
C THR A 16 1.13 0.83 0.08
N LEU A 17 1.13 2.12 -0.27
CA LEU A 17 0.85 3.19 0.69
C LEU A 17 -0.56 3.10 1.31
N PHE A 18 -1.58 2.80 0.49
CA PHE A 18 -2.95 2.64 0.98
C PHE A 18 -3.11 1.37 1.83
N ALA A 19 -2.42 0.29 1.51
CA ALA A 19 -2.45 -0.93 2.32
C ALA A 19 -1.84 -0.70 3.71
N GLU A 20 -0.74 0.06 3.80
CA GLU A 20 -0.06 0.36 5.06
C GLU A 20 -0.82 1.40 5.88
N LYS A 21 -1.12 2.57 5.29
CA LYS A 21 -1.59 3.75 6.02
C LYS A 21 -3.11 3.95 5.95
N GLY A 22 -3.78 3.31 5.01
CA GLY A 22 -5.19 3.55 4.70
C GLY A 22 -5.39 4.84 3.89
N PHE A 23 -6.61 5.05 3.39
CA PHE A 23 -6.94 6.19 2.54
C PHE A 23 -6.65 7.54 3.21
N ASP A 24 -7.07 7.72 4.47
CA ASP A 24 -6.88 8.97 5.21
C ASP A 24 -5.42 9.23 5.59
N GLY A 25 -4.65 8.16 5.83
CA GLY A 25 -3.24 8.23 6.22
C GLY A 25 -2.26 8.44 5.06
N THR A 26 -2.74 8.43 3.81
CA THR A 26 -1.92 8.63 2.61
C THR A 26 -2.19 10.01 2.00
N SER A 27 -1.15 10.70 1.54
CA SER A 27 -1.24 11.98 0.82
C SER A 27 -0.72 11.89 -0.62
N VAL A 28 -1.11 12.84 -1.48
CA VAL A 28 -0.63 12.89 -2.87
C VAL A 28 0.87 13.21 -2.92
N GLU A 29 1.36 14.00 -1.97
CA GLU A 29 2.78 14.33 -1.80
C GLU A 29 3.61 13.08 -1.52
N GLU A 30 3.13 12.21 -0.63
CA GLU A 30 3.79 10.94 -0.33
C GLU A 30 3.80 10.01 -1.54
N ILE A 31 2.67 9.88 -2.25
CA ILE A 31 2.58 9.07 -3.48
C ILE A 31 3.59 9.57 -4.52
N ALA A 32 3.64 10.89 -4.76
CA ALA A 32 4.56 11.49 -5.72
C ALA A 32 6.02 11.26 -5.33
N ALA A 33 6.35 11.46 -4.04
CA ALA A 33 7.69 11.24 -3.51
C ALA A 33 8.12 9.78 -3.65
N SER A 34 7.27 8.83 -3.26
CA SER A 34 7.54 7.39 -3.34
C SER A 34 7.65 6.88 -4.79
N ALA A 35 6.95 7.52 -5.73
CA ALA A 35 7.06 7.20 -7.16
C ALA A 35 8.19 7.97 -7.89
N HIS A 36 8.94 8.82 -7.18
CA HIS A 36 9.95 9.71 -7.73
C HIS A 36 9.43 10.59 -8.87
N VAL A 37 8.26 11.21 -8.66
CA VAL A 37 7.64 12.17 -9.59
C VAL A 37 7.24 13.45 -8.89
N SER A 38 6.91 14.48 -9.67
CA SER A 38 6.32 15.70 -9.13
C SER A 38 4.82 15.53 -8.86
N LYS A 39 4.29 16.27 -7.88
CA LYS A 39 2.87 16.28 -7.53
C LYS A 39 1.93 16.50 -8.74
N PRO A 40 2.21 17.43 -9.69
CA PRO A 40 1.37 17.62 -10.88
C PRO A 40 1.16 16.34 -11.71
N VAL A 41 2.15 15.44 -11.78
CA VAL A 41 2.03 14.17 -12.55
C VAL A 41 0.95 13.27 -11.97
N VAL A 42 0.78 13.23 -10.64
CA VAL A 42 -0.28 12.43 -10.01
C VAL A 42 -1.66 13.01 -10.32
N TYR A 43 -1.78 14.35 -10.28
CA TYR A 43 -3.03 15.03 -10.66
C TYR A 43 -3.36 14.87 -12.14
N GLU A 44 -2.36 14.90 -13.03
CA GLU A 44 -2.56 14.68 -14.46
C GLU A 44 -3.11 13.28 -14.76
N HIS A 45 -2.59 12.25 -14.10
CA HIS A 45 -3.00 10.86 -14.35
C HIS A 45 -4.30 10.44 -13.66
N PHE A 46 -4.60 11.01 -12.49
CA PHE A 46 -5.67 10.50 -11.62
C PHE A 46 -6.57 11.58 -11.01
N GLY A 47 -6.28 12.86 -11.22
CA GLY A 47 -7.08 13.95 -10.65
C GLY A 47 -6.94 14.13 -9.13
N GLY A 48 -6.11 13.35 -8.45
CA GLY A 48 -5.89 13.45 -7.00
C GLY A 48 -5.77 12.08 -6.33
N LYS A 49 -5.91 12.09 -4.99
CA LYS A 49 -5.81 10.88 -4.15
C LYS A 49 -7.02 9.96 -4.36
N GLU A 50 -8.20 10.55 -4.46
CA GLU A 50 -9.48 9.88 -4.63
C GLU A 50 -9.49 9.07 -5.93
N GLY A 51 -9.02 9.67 -7.02
CA GLY A 51 -9.00 9.00 -8.31
C GLY A 51 -7.98 7.86 -8.39
N VAL A 52 -6.79 8.00 -7.80
CA VAL A 52 -5.82 6.89 -7.77
C VAL A 52 -6.30 5.78 -6.84
N TYR A 53 -6.94 6.12 -5.71
CA TYR A 53 -7.55 5.14 -4.82
C TYR A 53 -8.65 4.35 -5.52
N ALA A 54 -9.59 5.03 -6.21
CA ALA A 54 -10.65 4.38 -6.96
C ALA A 54 -10.09 3.41 -8.02
N VAL A 55 -9.03 3.79 -8.73
CA VAL A 55 -8.37 2.92 -9.72
C VAL A 55 -7.71 1.70 -9.07
N VAL A 56 -7.08 1.87 -7.90
CA VAL A 56 -6.51 0.74 -7.15
C VAL A 56 -7.62 -0.21 -6.70
N VAL A 57 -8.67 0.32 -6.07
CA VAL A 57 -9.79 -0.47 -5.56
C VAL A 57 -10.50 -1.23 -6.69
N ASP A 58 -10.86 -0.55 -7.78
CA ASP A 58 -11.51 -1.18 -8.94
C ASP A 58 -10.65 -2.32 -9.49
N ARG A 59 -9.34 -2.11 -9.63
CA ARG A 59 -8.43 -3.17 -10.10
C ARG A 59 -8.42 -4.40 -9.19
N GLU A 60 -8.37 -4.19 -7.88
CA GLU A 60 -8.36 -5.29 -6.91
C GLU A 60 -9.71 -6.01 -6.87
N MET A 61 -10.84 -5.28 -6.97
CA MET A 61 -12.17 -5.87 -7.13
C MET A 61 -12.27 -6.73 -8.38
N GLN A 62 -11.92 -6.18 -9.55
CA GLN A 62 -12.01 -6.88 -10.84
C GLN A 62 -11.14 -8.14 -10.83
N LYS A 63 -9.96 -8.07 -10.22
CA LYS A 63 -9.07 -9.22 -10.07
C LYS A 63 -9.72 -10.32 -9.23
N LEU A 64 -10.22 -9.98 -8.03
CA LEU A 64 -10.83 -10.96 -7.14
C LEU A 64 -12.14 -11.52 -7.72
N LEU A 65 -13.00 -10.66 -8.25
CA LEU A 65 -14.25 -11.06 -8.92
C LEU A 65 -13.98 -12.00 -10.10
N GLY A 66 -12.99 -11.68 -10.94
CA GLY A 66 -12.60 -12.51 -12.07
C GLY A 66 -12.10 -13.89 -11.63
N MET A 67 -11.28 -13.96 -10.58
CA MET A 67 -10.80 -15.24 -10.02
C MET A 67 -11.94 -16.11 -9.49
N VAL A 68 -12.92 -15.52 -8.81
CA VAL A 68 -14.10 -16.24 -8.30
C VAL A 68 -15.03 -16.66 -9.43
N THR A 69 -15.27 -15.78 -10.41
CA THR A 69 -16.11 -16.08 -11.59
C THR A 69 -15.53 -17.28 -12.36
N GLU A 70 -14.22 -17.29 -12.58
CA GLU A 70 -13.52 -18.41 -13.22
C GLU A 70 -13.63 -19.69 -12.39
N ALA A 71 -13.49 -19.61 -11.06
CA ALA A 71 -13.67 -20.77 -10.18
C ALA A 71 -15.09 -21.36 -10.26
N LEU A 72 -16.12 -20.50 -10.33
CA LEU A 72 -17.52 -20.89 -10.44
C LEU A 72 -17.89 -21.45 -11.83
N SER A 73 -17.04 -21.31 -12.85
CA SER A 73 -17.27 -21.88 -14.19
C SER A 73 -17.18 -23.42 -14.24
N ALA A 74 -16.62 -24.06 -13.20
CA ALA A 74 -16.46 -25.51 -13.15
C ALA A 74 -17.79 -26.26 -13.24
N SER A 75 -17.77 -27.48 -13.77
CA SER A 75 -19.00 -28.26 -14.05
C SER A 75 -19.72 -28.77 -12.80
N HIS A 76 -18.98 -29.15 -11.75
CA HIS A 76 -19.54 -29.79 -10.56
C HIS A 76 -19.54 -28.84 -9.35
N ALA A 77 -20.63 -28.84 -8.57
CA ALA A 77 -20.81 -27.94 -7.42
C ALA A 77 -19.68 -28.03 -6.37
N LEU A 78 -19.23 -29.25 -6.04
CA LEU A 78 -18.11 -29.44 -5.11
C LEU A 78 -16.81 -28.82 -5.66
N VAL A 79 -16.53 -29.01 -6.95
CA VAL A 79 -15.33 -28.46 -7.60
C VAL A 79 -15.40 -26.93 -7.67
N LYS A 80 -16.59 -26.35 -7.93
CA LYS A 80 -16.80 -24.89 -7.86
C LYS A 80 -16.42 -24.36 -6.46
N LEU A 81 -16.89 -25.02 -5.41
CA LEU A 81 -16.62 -24.66 -4.02
C LEU A 81 -15.13 -24.77 -3.67
N GLU A 82 -14.47 -25.88 -4.04
CA GLU A 82 -13.03 -26.08 -3.86
C GLU A 82 -12.21 -24.99 -4.54
N ARG A 83 -12.50 -24.73 -5.83
CA ARG A 83 -11.81 -23.71 -6.61
C ARG A 83 -12.06 -22.32 -6.06
N ALA A 84 -13.28 -22.00 -5.62
CA ALA A 84 -13.60 -20.68 -5.09
C ALA A 84 -12.86 -20.42 -3.76
N ALA A 85 -12.84 -21.41 -2.86
CA ALA A 85 -12.11 -21.31 -1.60
C ALA A 85 -10.60 -21.15 -1.83
N LEU A 86 -10.02 -21.97 -2.71
CA LEU A 86 -8.60 -21.87 -3.07
C LEU A 86 -8.27 -20.55 -3.76
N ALA A 87 -9.12 -20.09 -4.68
CA ALA A 87 -8.92 -18.83 -5.40
C ALA A 87 -8.91 -17.63 -4.46
N LEU A 88 -9.86 -17.55 -3.51
CA LEU A 88 -9.83 -16.49 -2.51
C LEU A 88 -8.56 -16.56 -1.68
N LEU A 89 -8.23 -17.72 -1.11
CA LEU A 89 -7.08 -17.82 -0.21
C LEU A 89 -5.75 -17.59 -0.96
N ALA A 90 -5.64 -18.01 -2.23
CA ALA A 90 -4.49 -17.69 -3.08
C ALA A 90 -4.39 -16.18 -3.33
N TYR A 91 -5.52 -15.50 -3.58
CA TYR A 91 -5.54 -14.04 -3.69
C TYR A 91 -5.09 -13.37 -2.38
N VAL A 92 -5.61 -13.83 -1.24
CA VAL A 92 -5.23 -13.30 0.09
C VAL A 92 -3.74 -13.49 0.34
N GLU A 93 -3.16 -14.62 -0.05
CA GLU A 93 -1.74 -14.94 0.09
C GLU A 93 -0.86 -14.06 -0.82
N GLU A 94 -1.12 -14.10 -2.13
CA GLU A 94 -0.29 -13.47 -3.16
C GLU A 94 -0.50 -11.95 -3.27
N ASN A 95 -1.67 -11.44 -2.85
CA ASN A 95 -2.09 -10.05 -3.01
C ASN A 95 -2.57 -9.45 -1.68
N SER A 96 -1.83 -9.72 -0.60
CA SER A 96 -2.18 -9.28 0.76
C SER A 96 -2.46 -7.77 0.87
N GLU A 97 -1.72 -6.94 0.14
CA GLU A 97 -1.95 -5.48 0.10
C GLU A 97 -3.31 -5.13 -0.49
N GLY A 98 -3.64 -5.70 -1.65
CA GLY A 98 -4.92 -5.47 -2.33
C GLY A 98 -6.10 -5.92 -1.47
N PHE A 99 -5.99 -7.12 -0.88
CA PHE A 99 -7.02 -7.64 0.02
C PHE A 99 -7.21 -6.77 1.27
N ARG A 100 -6.13 -6.26 1.89
CA ARG A 100 -6.24 -5.31 3.02
C ARG A 100 -6.96 -4.02 2.63
N ILE A 101 -6.68 -3.48 1.45
CA ILE A 101 -7.34 -2.26 0.97
C ILE A 101 -8.84 -2.48 0.83
N LEU A 102 -9.24 -3.59 0.20
CA LEU A 102 -10.65 -3.96 0.05
C LEU A 102 -11.32 -4.10 1.42
N VAL A 103 -10.77 -4.92 2.32
CA VAL A 103 -11.36 -5.16 3.64
C VAL A 103 -11.44 -3.89 4.49
N ARG A 104 -10.42 -3.02 4.47
CA ARG A 104 -10.38 -1.81 5.28
C ARG A 104 -11.43 -0.77 4.88
N ASP A 105 -11.81 -0.73 3.60
CA ASP A 105 -12.88 0.13 3.09
C ASP A 105 -14.29 -0.29 3.56
N SER A 106 -14.45 -1.51 4.11
CA SER A 106 -15.71 -1.97 4.69
C SER A 106 -16.11 -1.22 5.98
N HIS A 107 -15.16 -0.56 6.66
CA HIS A 107 -15.37 0.14 7.92
C HIS A 107 -15.69 1.64 7.79
N ALA A 108 -15.84 2.17 6.58
CA ALA A 108 -16.41 3.50 6.37
C ALA A 108 -17.94 3.48 6.58
N ALA A 109 -18.38 3.23 7.82
CA ALA A 109 -19.65 3.55 8.50
C ALA A 109 -21.01 3.52 7.76
N SER A 110 -21.14 3.00 6.54
CA SER A 110 -22.34 3.22 5.71
C SER A 110 -22.89 1.98 4.99
N GLY A 111 -22.27 0.81 5.10
CA GLY A 111 -22.75 -0.40 4.39
C GLY A 111 -22.64 -0.31 2.85
N THR A 112 -21.99 0.74 2.35
CA THR A 112 -21.73 1.04 0.93
C THR A 112 -20.24 0.95 0.58
N GLY A 113 -19.44 0.31 1.44
CA GLY A 113 -18.01 0.11 1.20
C GLY A 113 -17.77 -0.84 0.02
N THR A 114 -16.66 -0.65 -0.68
CA THR A 114 -16.40 -1.33 -1.95
C THR A 114 -16.34 -2.85 -1.82
N PHE A 115 -15.83 -3.34 -0.69
CA PHE A 115 -15.80 -4.78 -0.38
C PHE A 115 -17.18 -5.36 -0.08
N ALA A 116 -18.09 -4.60 0.55
CA ALA A 116 -19.45 -5.06 0.76
C ALA A 116 -20.20 -5.24 -0.58
N SER A 117 -19.97 -4.33 -1.54
CA SER A 117 -20.47 -4.48 -2.92
C SER A 117 -19.91 -5.73 -3.58
N LEU A 118 -18.59 -5.93 -3.52
CA LEU A 118 -17.92 -7.09 -4.10
C LEU A 118 -18.48 -8.42 -3.53
N ILE A 119 -18.71 -8.47 -2.22
CA ILE A 119 -19.30 -9.64 -1.56
C ILE A 119 -20.74 -9.89 -2.04
N ASN A 120 -21.53 -8.83 -2.25
CA ASN A 120 -22.88 -8.95 -2.79
C ASN A 120 -22.87 -9.42 -4.25
N ASP A 121 -21.94 -8.94 -5.07
CA ASP A 121 -21.79 -9.38 -6.46
C ASP A 121 -21.41 -10.87 -6.54
N ILE A 122 -20.46 -11.29 -5.69
CA ILE A 122 -20.07 -12.70 -5.58
C ILE A 122 -21.23 -13.56 -5.06
N ALA A 123 -21.96 -13.09 -4.05
CA ALA A 123 -23.13 -13.79 -3.53
C ALA A 123 -24.23 -13.94 -4.58
N SER A 124 -24.44 -12.94 -5.44
CA SER A 124 -25.38 -13.03 -6.56
C SER A 124 -24.96 -14.13 -7.55
N GLN A 125 -23.67 -14.24 -7.89
CA GLN A 125 -23.19 -15.34 -8.75
C GLN A 125 -23.37 -16.73 -8.09
N VAL A 126 -23.15 -16.82 -6.78
CA VAL A 126 -23.35 -18.07 -6.03
C VAL A 126 -24.83 -18.43 -5.91
N GLU A 127 -25.71 -17.43 -5.77
CA GLU A 127 -27.16 -17.60 -5.77
C GLU A 127 -27.63 -18.27 -7.05
N ASP A 128 -27.21 -17.80 -8.22
CA ASP A 128 -27.59 -18.39 -9.52
C ASP A 128 -27.24 -19.88 -9.60
N VAL A 129 -26.05 -20.25 -9.09
CA VAL A 129 -25.62 -21.66 -9.02
C VAL A 129 -26.52 -22.45 -8.07
N MET A 130 -26.88 -21.88 -6.91
CA MET A 130 -27.67 -22.58 -5.92
C MET A 130 -29.15 -22.69 -6.27
N VAL A 131 -29.73 -21.71 -6.97
CA VAL A 131 -31.11 -21.79 -7.49
C VAL A 131 -31.26 -23.04 -8.37
N ALA A 132 -30.29 -23.28 -9.26
CA ALA A 132 -30.28 -24.46 -10.12
C ALA A 132 -30.19 -25.78 -9.32
N GLU A 133 -29.31 -25.85 -8.32
CA GLU A 133 -29.14 -27.05 -7.48
C GLU A 133 -30.35 -27.31 -6.56
N PHE A 134 -30.95 -26.26 -5.99
CA PHE A 134 -32.07 -26.36 -5.06
C PHE A 134 -33.34 -26.86 -5.75
N ALA A 135 -33.61 -26.35 -6.95
CA ALA A 135 -34.71 -26.82 -7.79
C ALA A 135 -34.61 -28.32 -8.08
N GLY A 136 -33.40 -28.86 -8.30
CA GLY A 136 -33.17 -30.28 -8.54
C GLY A 136 -33.32 -31.19 -7.32
N ARG A 137 -33.30 -30.64 -6.09
CA ARG A 137 -33.26 -31.40 -4.84
C ARG A 137 -34.47 -31.19 -3.92
N GLY A 138 -35.47 -30.43 -4.36
CA GLY A 138 -36.71 -30.19 -3.62
C GLY A 138 -36.59 -29.14 -2.50
N TYR A 139 -35.55 -28.30 -2.54
CA TYR A 139 -35.44 -27.11 -1.69
C TYR A 139 -36.15 -25.93 -2.32
N ASP A 140 -36.63 -24.98 -1.50
CA ASP A 140 -37.22 -23.74 -2.00
C ASP A 140 -36.13 -22.84 -2.60
N PRO A 141 -36.13 -22.59 -3.93
CA PRO A 141 -35.12 -21.75 -4.56
C PRO A 141 -35.12 -20.30 -4.05
N LYS A 142 -36.23 -19.83 -3.46
CA LYS A 142 -36.30 -18.49 -2.85
C LYS A 142 -35.39 -18.31 -1.65
N LEU A 143 -34.88 -19.41 -1.08
CA LEU A 143 -33.93 -19.38 0.02
C LEU A 143 -32.47 -19.32 -0.47
N ALA A 144 -32.21 -19.56 -1.76
CA ALA A 144 -30.86 -19.53 -2.33
C ALA A 144 -30.08 -18.23 -2.04
N PRO A 145 -30.65 -17.01 -2.11
CA PRO A 145 -29.93 -15.78 -1.76
C PRO A 145 -29.38 -15.82 -0.33
N MET A 146 -30.20 -16.31 0.61
CA MET A 146 -29.83 -16.39 2.02
C MET A 146 -28.66 -17.35 2.24
N TYR A 147 -28.70 -18.53 1.63
CA TYR A 147 -27.61 -19.51 1.72
C TYR A 147 -26.35 -19.02 1.00
N ALA A 148 -26.49 -18.31 -0.13
CA ALA A 148 -25.36 -17.75 -0.86
C ALA A 148 -24.62 -16.74 0.01
N GLN A 149 -25.36 -15.86 0.69
CA GLN A 149 -24.80 -14.90 1.64
C GLN A 149 -24.06 -15.60 2.80
N MET A 150 -24.60 -16.69 3.33
CA MET A 150 -23.94 -17.47 4.39
C MET A 150 -22.62 -18.08 3.92
N LEU A 151 -22.61 -18.69 2.73
CA LEU A 151 -21.40 -19.31 2.17
C LEU A 151 -20.33 -18.27 1.85
N VAL A 152 -20.69 -17.21 1.14
CA VAL A 152 -19.76 -16.15 0.78
C VAL A 152 -19.23 -15.46 2.03
N GLY A 153 -20.09 -15.16 3.00
CA GLY A 153 -19.70 -14.59 4.28
C GLY A 153 -18.73 -15.47 5.06
N MET A 154 -18.97 -16.78 5.14
CA MET A 154 -18.07 -17.72 5.79
C MET A 154 -16.68 -17.73 5.13
N VAL A 155 -16.63 -17.85 3.81
CA VAL A 155 -15.35 -17.90 3.07
C VAL A 155 -14.61 -16.56 3.17
N ALA A 156 -15.31 -15.43 3.02
CA ALA A 156 -14.73 -14.09 3.10
C ALA A 156 -14.18 -13.76 4.50
N LEU A 157 -14.95 -14.02 5.56
CA LEU A 157 -14.52 -13.76 6.94
C LEU A 157 -13.38 -14.68 7.37
N THR A 158 -13.38 -15.94 6.92
CA THR A 158 -12.23 -16.83 7.13
C THR A 158 -10.99 -16.34 6.39
N GLY A 159 -11.14 -15.85 5.16
CA GLY A 159 -10.03 -15.22 4.41
C GLY A 159 -9.47 -14.00 5.13
N GLN A 160 -10.34 -13.15 5.71
CA GLN A 160 -9.93 -12.02 6.55
C GLN A 160 -9.17 -12.45 7.80
N TRP A 161 -9.65 -13.46 8.53
CA TRP A 161 -8.92 -14.00 9.68
C TRP A 161 -7.55 -14.59 9.26
N TRP A 162 -7.51 -15.30 8.14
CA TRP A 162 -6.30 -15.96 7.66
C TRP A 162 -5.26 -14.99 7.09
N LEU A 163 -5.67 -13.78 6.67
CA LEU A 163 -4.80 -12.67 6.29
C LEU A 163 -3.76 -12.36 7.38
N ASP A 164 -4.19 -12.42 8.64
CA ASP A 164 -3.37 -12.08 9.80
C ASP A 164 -2.67 -13.31 10.39
N VAL A 165 -3.36 -14.45 10.49
CA VAL A 165 -2.81 -15.64 11.18
C VAL A 165 -1.87 -16.46 10.31
N ARG A 166 -2.13 -16.58 8.99
CA ARG A 166 -1.32 -17.34 8.00
C ARG A 166 -1.05 -18.81 8.35
N ARG A 167 -1.76 -19.36 9.33
CA ARG A 167 -1.68 -20.76 9.75
C ARG A 167 -3.10 -21.25 10.11
N PRO A 168 -3.50 -22.47 9.72
CA PRO A 168 -2.73 -23.47 8.96
C PRO A 168 -2.52 -23.08 7.48
N SER A 169 -1.94 -23.99 6.65
CA SER A 169 -1.67 -23.69 5.24
C SER A 169 -2.94 -23.35 4.46
N ARG A 170 -2.78 -22.67 3.32
CA ARG A 170 -3.88 -22.33 2.42
C ARG A 170 -4.75 -23.54 2.09
N GLU A 171 -4.11 -24.65 1.72
CA GLU A 171 -4.79 -25.88 1.31
C GLU A 171 -5.57 -26.51 2.48
N GLU A 172 -5.02 -26.44 3.70
CA GLU A 172 -5.68 -26.96 4.89
C GLU A 172 -6.91 -26.11 5.28
N VAL A 173 -6.78 -24.77 5.24
CA VAL A 173 -7.92 -23.87 5.44
C VAL A 173 -9.00 -24.10 4.39
N ALA A 174 -8.61 -24.23 3.12
CA ALA A 174 -9.53 -24.53 2.02
C ALA A 174 -10.25 -25.87 2.26
N ALA A 175 -9.53 -26.92 2.61
CA ALA A 175 -10.10 -28.24 2.89
C ALA A 175 -11.14 -28.18 4.02
N HIS A 176 -10.85 -27.45 5.11
CA HIS A 176 -11.82 -27.29 6.21
C HIS A 176 -13.06 -26.47 5.81
N LEU A 177 -12.89 -25.38 5.05
CA LEU A 177 -14.00 -24.58 4.52
C LEU A 177 -14.90 -25.41 3.61
N VAL A 178 -14.30 -26.14 2.65
CA VAL A 178 -15.02 -27.01 1.72
C VAL A 178 -15.73 -28.11 2.50
N ASN A 179 -15.05 -28.77 3.43
CA ASN A 179 -15.64 -29.85 4.23
C ASN A 179 -16.86 -29.37 5.03
N LEU A 180 -16.75 -28.24 5.73
CA LEU A 180 -17.87 -27.69 6.50
C LEU A 180 -19.05 -27.31 5.59
N SER A 181 -18.77 -26.59 4.50
CA SER A 181 -19.79 -26.13 3.55
C SER A 181 -20.48 -27.31 2.88
N TRP A 182 -19.73 -28.28 2.37
CA TRP A 182 -20.26 -29.40 1.62
C TRP A 182 -21.09 -30.34 2.49
N ASN A 183 -20.59 -30.73 3.67
CA ASN A 183 -21.35 -31.58 4.58
C ASN A 183 -22.58 -30.85 5.13
N GLY A 184 -22.52 -29.53 5.32
CA GLY A 184 -23.68 -28.72 5.71
C GLY A 184 -24.74 -28.65 4.61
N LEU A 185 -24.35 -28.32 3.37
CA LEU A 185 -25.27 -28.15 2.24
C LEU A 185 -25.90 -29.46 1.76
N THR A 186 -25.14 -30.55 1.78
CA THR A 186 -25.64 -31.87 1.35
C THR A 186 -26.63 -32.48 2.33
N GLY A 187 -26.54 -32.13 3.62
CA GLY A 187 -27.38 -32.63 4.71
C GLY A 187 -28.50 -31.68 5.15
N LEU A 188 -28.88 -30.69 4.34
CA LEU A 188 -29.92 -29.73 4.73
C LEU A 188 -31.28 -30.45 4.95
N ASP A 189 -32.02 -29.97 5.95
CA ASP A 189 -33.46 -30.28 6.05
C ASP A 189 -34.21 -29.28 5.17
N PRO A 190 -35.10 -29.70 4.26
CA PRO A 190 -35.93 -28.78 3.46
C PRO A 190 -36.80 -27.82 4.30
N ARG A 191 -37.10 -28.18 5.56
CA ARG A 191 -37.90 -27.37 6.49
C ARG A 191 -37.30 -27.38 7.89
N PRO A 192 -36.11 -26.77 8.08
CA PRO A 192 -35.41 -26.82 9.35
C PRO A 192 -36.24 -26.13 10.44
N ARG A 193 -36.24 -26.71 11.65
CA ARG A 193 -36.89 -26.12 12.82
C ARG A 193 -35.90 -26.01 13.97
N LEU A 194 -35.95 -24.88 14.68
CA LEU A 194 -35.27 -24.75 15.96
C LEU A 194 -35.77 -25.85 16.91
N THR A 195 -34.85 -26.46 17.66
CA THR A 195 -35.16 -27.55 18.60
C THR A 195 -36.16 -27.11 19.66
N ALA A 196 -36.94 -28.07 20.18
CA ALA A 196 -37.96 -27.82 21.19
C ALA A 196 -37.37 -27.13 22.43
N THR A 197 -36.15 -27.49 22.83
CA THR A 197 -35.42 -26.90 23.96
C THR A 197 -35.18 -25.40 23.79
N SER A 198 -34.90 -24.91 22.57
CA SER A 198 -34.74 -23.48 22.29
C SER A 198 -36.07 -22.73 22.37
N ARG A 199 -37.15 -23.33 21.84
CA ARG A 199 -38.52 -22.77 21.94
C ARG A 199 -39.04 -22.77 23.37
N GLU A 200 -38.69 -23.77 24.15
CA GLU A 200 -39.10 -23.91 25.54
C GLU A 200 -38.30 -22.99 26.46
N ALA A 201 -37.00 -22.78 26.20
CA ALA A 201 -36.20 -21.76 26.86
C ALA A 201 -36.70 -20.34 26.56
N GLU A 202 -37.18 -20.08 25.35
CA GLU A 202 -37.80 -18.80 24.97
C GLU A 202 -39.19 -18.61 25.60
N ARG A 203 -40.01 -19.67 25.66
CA ARG A 203 -41.33 -19.65 26.34
C ARG A 203 -41.23 -19.61 27.88
N ARG A 204 -40.21 -20.23 28.47
CA ARG A 204 -39.93 -20.24 29.91
C ARG A 204 -39.12 -19.04 30.36
N ARG A 205 -38.62 -18.21 29.43
CA ARG A 205 -38.03 -16.92 29.77
C ARG A 205 -39.12 -16.13 30.49
N PRO A 206 -38.98 -15.83 31.79
CA PRO A 206 -40.00 -15.04 32.47
C PRO A 206 -40.11 -13.73 31.70
N VAL A 207 -41.32 -13.39 31.27
CA VAL A 207 -41.60 -12.04 30.79
C VAL A 207 -41.33 -11.17 31.99
N ALA A 208 -40.16 -10.51 32.00
CA ALA A 208 -39.83 -9.58 33.07
C ALA A 208 -41.01 -8.62 33.18
N PRO A 209 -41.55 -8.39 34.40
CA PRO A 209 -42.63 -7.43 34.56
C PRO A 209 -42.19 -6.13 33.88
N ARG A 210 -43.10 -5.51 33.11
CA ARG A 210 -42.79 -4.23 32.47
C ARG A 210 -42.23 -3.32 33.56
N PRO A 211 -41.00 -2.79 33.39
CA PRO A 211 -40.41 -1.94 34.41
C PRO A 211 -41.39 -0.79 34.67
N THR A 212 -41.65 -0.55 35.95
CA THR A 212 -42.52 0.54 36.39
C THR A 212 -41.96 1.88 35.89
N ASP A 213 -42.80 2.90 35.77
CA ASP A 213 -42.36 4.26 35.38
C ASP A 213 -41.22 4.78 36.25
N LYS A 214 -41.17 4.35 37.53
CA LYS A 214 -40.08 4.66 38.45
C LYS A 214 -38.77 4.00 38.03
N GLU A 215 -38.78 2.71 37.73
CA GLU A 215 -37.60 1.96 37.27
C GLU A 215 -37.10 2.43 35.90
N LEU A 216 -38.02 2.83 35.00
CA LEU A 216 -37.66 3.44 33.71
C LEU A 216 -36.94 4.77 33.91
N ARG A 217 -37.47 5.65 34.79
CA ARG A 217 -36.81 6.93 35.12
C ARG A 217 -35.47 6.75 35.82
N GLU A 218 -35.33 5.74 36.67
CA GLU A 218 -34.06 5.42 37.33
C GLU A 218 -33.02 4.89 36.34
N ARG A 219 -33.42 4.03 35.40
CA ARG A 219 -32.57 3.55 34.30
C ARG A 219 -32.15 4.67 33.35
N GLU A 220 -33.08 5.56 33.01
CA GLU A 220 -32.80 6.73 32.16
C GLU A 220 -31.78 7.67 32.83
N LYS A 221 -31.96 7.95 34.13
CA LYS A 221 -30.99 8.73 34.92
C LYS A 221 -29.64 8.03 35.06
N ALA A 222 -29.62 6.70 35.22
CA ALA A 222 -28.38 5.93 35.29
C ALA A 222 -27.62 5.99 33.96
N ARG A 223 -28.35 5.80 32.85
CA ARG A 223 -27.80 5.89 31.49
C ARG A 223 -27.30 7.29 31.17
N GLU A 224 -28.00 8.34 31.60
CA GLU A 224 -27.55 9.73 31.41
C GLU A 224 -26.28 10.03 32.21
N ARG A 225 -26.14 9.48 33.42
CA ARG A 225 -24.91 9.59 34.23
C ARG A 225 -23.74 8.86 33.58
N GLU A 226 -23.98 7.65 33.10
CA GLU A 226 -22.98 6.85 32.39
C GLU A 226 -22.54 7.53 31.09
N LEU A 227 -23.48 8.11 30.33
CA LEU A 227 -23.16 8.89 29.13
C LEU A 227 -22.28 10.10 29.46
N LYS A 228 -22.63 10.85 30.51
CA LYS A 228 -21.85 12.01 30.99
C LYS A 228 -20.46 11.61 31.48
N GLU A 229 -20.32 10.44 32.09
CA GLU A 229 -19.02 9.91 32.53
C GLU A 229 -18.16 9.51 31.34
N LEU A 230 -18.73 8.81 30.36
CA LEU A 230 -18.07 8.45 29.11
C LEU A 230 -17.64 9.69 28.30
N GLU A 231 -18.49 10.72 28.23
CA GLU A 231 -18.14 12.01 27.60
C GLU A 231 -16.95 12.67 28.29
N ARG A 232 -16.91 12.69 29.62
CA ARG A 232 -15.78 13.24 30.38
C ARG A 232 -14.49 12.46 30.16
N ILE A 233 -14.56 11.13 30.11
CA ILE A 233 -13.41 10.27 29.82
C ILE A 233 -12.90 10.59 28.41
N ARG A 234 -13.80 10.64 27.42
CA ARG A 234 -13.46 10.95 26.03
C ARG A 234 -12.83 12.33 25.88
N GLU A 235 -13.36 13.36 26.54
CA GLU A 235 -12.78 14.70 26.53
C GLU A 235 -11.37 14.73 27.14
N ARG A 236 -11.15 13.98 28.22
CA ARG A 236 -9.84 13.87 28.86
C ARG A 236 -8.83 13.19 27.95
N GLU A 237 -9.20 12.06 27.36
CA GLU A 237 -8.35 11.34 26.39
C GLU A 237 -8.03 12.20 25.18
N GLN A 238 -9.01 12.96 24.67
CA GLN A 238 -8.79 13.88 23.55
C GLN A 238 -7.80 14.99 23.91
N ARG A 239 -7.89 15.58 25.11
CA ARG A 239 -6.92 16.59 25.58
C ARG A 239 -5.53 16.02 25.77
N GLU A 240 -5.41 14.80 26.29
CA GLU A 240 -4.12 14.11 26.44
C GLU A 240 -3.50 13.80 25.08
N ALA A 241 -4.29 13.33 24.11
CA ALA A 241 -3.86 13.08 22.74
C ALA A 241 -3.41 14.37 22.03
N GLU A 242 -4.16 15.47 22.15
CA GLU A 242 -3.78 16.77 21.59
C GLU A 242 -2.48 17.31 22.20
N LYS A 243 -2.28 17.11 23.51
CA LYS A 243 -1.04 17.49 24.18
C LYS A 243 0.15 16.68 23.65
N LEU A 244 0.00 15.36 23.52
CA LEU A 244 1.03 14.47 22.99
C LEU A 244 1.37 14.83 21.53
N ALA A 245 0.36 15.10 20.70
CA ALA A 245 0.55 15.52 19.31
C ALA A 245 1.35 16.82 19.22
N ARG A 246 1.02 17.83 20.05
CA ARG A 246 1.78 19.10 20.11
C ARG A 246 3.23 18.90 20.57
N GLU A 247 3.48 17.98 21.51
CA GLU A 247 4.83 17.64 21.96
C GLU A 247 5.63 16.93 20.87
N GLN A 248 5.03 15.95 20.18
CA GLN A 248 5.64 15.26 19.04
C GLN A 248 5.94 16.22 17.88
N GLU A 249 5.05 17.15 17.57
CA GLU A 249 5.26 18.14 16.52
C GLU A 249 6.41 19.09 16.87
N LYS A 250 6.48 19.57 18.13
CA LYS A 250 7.63 20.35 18.61
C LYS A 250 8.94 19.58 18.54
N ALA A 251 8.93 18.28 18.86
CA ALA A 251 10.11 17.43 18.75
C ALA A 251 10.56 17.27 17.28
N ARG A 252 9.63 16.99 16.36
CA ARG A 252 9.90 16.92 14.91
C ARG A 252 10.47 18.23 14.37
N GLN A 253 9.91 19.37 14.75
CA GLN A 253 10.42 20.67 14.32
C GLN A 253 11.83 20.97 14.83
N ARG A 254 12.16 20.53 16.06
CA ARG A 254 13.53 20.63 16.60
C ARG A 254 14.50 19.76 15.80
N GLU A 255 14.15 18.51 15.56
CA GLU A 255 14.99 17.59 14.78
C GLU A 255 15.20 18.09 13.35
N LEU A 256 14.16 18.65 12.71
CA LEU A 256 14.27 19.23 11.38
C LEU A 256 15.26 20.41 11.36
N ARG A 257 15.16 21.33 12.33
CA ARG A 257 16.09 22.47 12.47
C ARG A 257 17.52 22.01 12.74
N GLU A 258 17.72 20.94 13.49
CA GLU A 258 19.05 20.37 13.73
C GLU A 258 19.63 19.75 12.45
N ARG A 259 18.83 19.00 11.69
CA ARG A 259 19.23 18.46 10.38
C ARG A 259 19.55 19.55 9.37
N GLU A 260 18.76 20.62 9.30
CA GLU A 260 19.04 21.77 8.42
C GLU A 260 20.37 22.45 8.79
N LYS A 261 20.62 22.69 10.08
CA LYS A 261 21.89 23.25 10.55
C LYS A 261 23.07 22.34 10.27
N ALA A 262 22.91 21.02 10.42
CA ALA A 262 23.95 20.04 10.10
C ALA A 262 24.28 20.08 8.60
N ARG A 263 23.25 20.09 7.75
CA ARG A 263 23.39 20.17 6.30
C ARG A 263 24.05 21.48 5.86
N GLU A 264 23.72 22.61 6.47
CA GLU A 264 24.37 23.90 6.17
C GLU A 264 25.86 23.89 6.55
N ARG A 265 26.23 23.23 7.66
CA ARG A 265 27.63 23.07 8.06
C ARG A 265 28.40 22.19 7.08
N GLU A 266 27.83 21.06 6.68
CA GLU A 266 28.41 20.17 5.68
C GLU A 266 28.61 20.89 4.34
N LEU A 267 27.63 21.69 3.90
CA LEU A 267 27.73 22.45 2.65
C LEU A 267 28.88 23.48 2.70
N LYS A 268 29.01 24.21 3.81
CA LYS A 268 30.12 25.15 4.02
C LYS A 268 31.48 24.47 4.06
N GLU A 269 31.55 23.27 4.62
CA GLU A 269 32.78 22.47 4.64
C GLU A 269 33.14 21.99 3.23
N GLN A 270 32.16 21.49 2.46
CA GLN A 270 32.36 21.12 1.05
C GLN A 270 32.82 22.31 0.21
N GLU A 271 32.20 23.48 0.33
CA GLU A 271 32.61 24.69 -0.39
C GLU A 271 34.04 25.12 -0.04
N ARG A 272 34.43 25.01 1.24
CA ARG A 272 35.80 25.31 1.68
C ARG A 272 36.80 24.35 1.05
N LEU A 273 36.53 23.04 1.08
CA LEU A 273 37.38 22.02 0.46
C LEU A 273 37.51 22.25 -1.05
N LEU A 274 36.41 22.60 -1.72
CA LEU A 274 36.41 22.87 -3.16
C LEU A 274 37.32 24.08 -3.49
N ARG A 275 37.24 25.17 -2.70
CA ARG A 275 38.12 26.33 -2.86
C ARG A 275 39.59 26.02 -2.58
N GLU A 276 39.88 25.14 -1.63
CA GLU A 276 41.25 24.69 -1.36
C GLU A 276 41.79 23.86 -2.53
N GLN A 277 40.98 22.97 -3.12
CA GLN A 277 41.33 22.19 -4.31
C GLN A 277 41.56 23.09 -5.53
N GLU A 278 40.70 24.08 -5.78
CA GLU A 278 40.88 25.04 -6.89
C GLU A 278 42.19 25.81 -6.74
N LYS A 279 42.50 26.33 -5.55
CA LYS A 279 43.77 27.02 -5.29
C LYS A 279 44.98 26.11 -5.47
N ALA A 280 44.90 24.85 -5.06
CA ALA A 280 45.96 23.87 -5.28
C ALA A 280 46.18 23.64 -6.78
N ARG A 281 45.10 23.46 -7.53
CA ARG A 281 45.13 23.25 -8.99
C ARG A 281 45.67 24.46 -9.74
N GLU A 282 45.33 25.68 -9.33
CA GLU A 282 45.92 26.91 -9.89
C GLU A 282 47.43 27.00 -9.63
N ARG A 283 47.89 26.61 -8.44
CA ARG A 283 49.33 26.58 -8.11
C ARG A 283 50.08 25.57 -8.97
N GLU A 284 49.53 24.37 -9.15
CA GLU A 284 50.09 23.35 -10.04
C GLU A 284 50.16 23.84 -11.49
N LEU A 285 49.09 24.45 -12.00
CA LEU A 285 49.08 25.04 -13.35
C LEU A 285 50.16 26.10 -13.54
N ARG A 286 50.35 26.99 -12.55
CA ARG A 286 51.42 28.02 -12.59
C ARG A 286 52.82 27.41 -12.56
N GLU A 287 53.04 26.35 -11.78
CA GLU A 287 54.34 25.66 -11.78
C GLU A 287 54.60 24.94 -13.11
N LEU A 288 53.60 24.27 -13.67
CA LEU A 288 53.70 23.66 -15.00
C LEU A 288 53.98 24.70 -16.10
N GLU A 289 53.34 25.87 -16.03
CA GLU A 289 53.59 26.96 -16.97
C GLU A 289 55.03 27.49 -16.84
N LYS A 290 55.54 27.68 -15.62
CA LYS A 290 56.94 28.07 -15.40
C LYS A 290 57.92 27.03 -15.95
N ILE A 291 57.65 25.73 -15.75
CA ILE A 291 58.46 24.64 -16.29
C ILE A 291 58.49 24.73 -17.82
N ARG A 292 57.31 24.82 -18.46
CA ARG A 292 57.18 24.95 -19.91
C ARG A 292 57.94 26.15 -20.47
N LEU A 293 57.89 27.30 -19.76
CA LEU A 293 58.57 28.52 -20.17
C LEU A 293 60.11 28.40 -20.05
N ARG A 294 60.59 27.65 -19.04
CA ARG A 294 62.02 27.33 -18.90
C ARG A 294 62.49 26.38 -20.00
N GLU A 295 61.72 25.36 -20.32
CA GLU A 295 62.01 24.42 -21.41
C GLU A 295 62.03 25.12 -22.77
N ALA A 296 61.05 25.98 -23.06
CA ALA A 296 61.02 26.77 -24.29
C ALA A 296 62.26 27.66 -24.44
N ARG A 297 62.67 28.36 -23.37
CA ARG A 297 63.90 29.18 -23.37
C ARG A 297 65.16 28.34 -23.52
N ALA A 298 65.19 27.12 -22.97
CA ALA A 298 66.30 26.20 -23.15
C ALA A 298 66.40 25.73 -24.61
N ALA A 299 65.27 25.36 -25.22
CA ALA A 299 65.18 24.97 -26.62
C ALA A 299 65.58 26.11 -27.58
N GLU A 300 65.14 27.36 -27.32
CA GLU A 300 65.58 28.53 -28.09
C GLU A 300 67.10 28.75 -28.02
N ARG A 301 67.69 28.60 -26.83
CA ARG A 301 69.14 28.72 -26.64
C ARG A 301 69.90 27.62 -27.37
N GLU A 302 69.36 26.41 -27.38
CA GLU A 302 69.95 25.27 -28.10
C GLU A 302 69.85 25.46 -29.62
N ALA A 303 68.69 25.87 -30.13
CA ALA A 303 68.50 26.20 -31.54
C ALA A 303 69.44 27.32 -31.99
N ALA A 304 69.61 28.38 -31.18
CA ALA A 304 70.56 29.46 -31.47
C ALA A 304 72.02 28.98 -31.48
N ARG A 305 72.39 28.04 -30.60
CA ARG A 305 73.72 27.41 -30.62
C ARG A 305 73.94 26.59 -31.88
N LEU A 306 72.97 25.77 -32.28
CA LEU A 306 73.03 24.97 -33.51
C LEU A 306 73.11 25.84 -34.76
N ALA A 307 72.32 26.92 -34.84
CA ALA A 307 72.39 27.87 -35.95
C ALA A 307 73.76 28.57 -36.04
N LYS A 308 74.36 28.92 -34.90
CA LYS A 308 75.71 29.50 -34.85
C LYS A 308 76.81 28.50 -35.21
N ALA A 309 76.64 27.23 -34.88
CA ALA A 309 77.54 26.15 -35.31
C ALA A 309 77.45 25.94 -36.82
N ALA A 310 76.24 25.83 -37.37
CA ALA A 310 76.01 25.69 -38.81
C ALA A 310 76.53 26.90 -39.61
N GLY A 311 76.38 28.12 -39.09
CA GLY A 311 76.95 29.31 -39.72
C GLY A 311 78.48 29.32 -39.76
N ARG A 312 79.14 28.79 -38.71
CA ARG A 312 80.60 28.64 -38.68
C ARG A 312 81.10 27.53 -39.60
N GLU A 313 80.36 26.43 -39.71
CA GLU A 313 80.65 25.36 -40.66
C GLU A 313 80.50 25.85 -42.11
N ALA A 314 79.45 26.61 -42.41
CA ALA A 314 79.25 27.22 -43.73
C ALA A 314 80.35 28.25 -44.09
N GLU A 315 80.83 29.06 -43.13
CA GLU A 315 81.99 29.94 -43.34
C GLU A 315 83.29 29.15 -43.56
N GLN A 316 83.51 28.06 -42.81
CA GLN A 316 84.67 27.19 -43.01
C GLN A 316 84.63 26.48 -44.36
N GLU A 317 83.47 26.02 -44.81
CA GLU A 317 83.28 25.36 -46.11
C GLU A 317 83.41 26.35 -47.29
N ALA A 318 82.94 27.59 -47.11
CA ALA A 318 83.14 28.68 -48.06
C ALA A 318 84.61 29.14 -48.14
N SER A 319 85.36 29.08 -47.04
CA SER A 319 86.81 29.32 -47.04
C SER A 319 87.61 28.20 -47.69
N ARG A 320 87.19 26.93 -47.53
CA ARG A 320 87.82 25.76 -48.18
C ARG A 320 87.54 25.64 -49.67
N SER A 321 86.47 26.26 -50.18
CA SER A 321 86.18 26.33 -51.62
C SER A 321 86.87 27.51 -52.33
N ARG A 322 87.63 28.34 -51.60
CA ARG A 322 88.36 29.50 -52.13
C ARG A 322 89.88 29.33 -52.13
N GLU A 323 90.38 28.19 -51.66
CA GLU A 323 91.75 27.71 -51.86
C GLU A 323 91.77 26.67 -52.98
#